data_AF-C9SEK1-F1
#
_entry.id   AF-C9SEK1-F1
#
_cell.length_a   1.000
_cell.length_b   1.000
_cell.length_c   1.000
_cell.angle_alpha   90.00
_cell.angle_beta   90.00
_cell.angle_gamma   90.00
#
_symmetry.space_group_name_H-M   'P 1'
#
loop_
_entity.id
_entity.type
_entity.pdbx_description
1 polymer ?
#
loop_
_entity_poly.entity_id
_entity_poly.type
_entity_poly.pdbx_seq_one_letter_code
_entity_poly.pdbx_strand_id
1 'polypeptide(L)'
;MSVDNPPSALFVNGRILARSSPGLTGEPVFADSMLVQDGLIRAIGTREESLRKVSLDHCKSFEDIRIAIKTYAEANPEVPRILCKGWMHSMTPEGTDASMLDDIDPRPIFIDTKDLHSTWCNSAGLEELGVANMPDPAGGTIHRDANGKPNGVLSEGAVLSIVWPHQAKVSPMAERQEAILAAVETYNASGYTGLVEMAMDEPAWDALVALRAAKPDLPMRIAAYWLIKPSDDAEARHAQVRRAIELHSQLNASTSPDLRIAGIKIVCDGIIDACTVYLSEPYAPADSPPPIWAQDDLEPIVAQADAAGLQIALHAIGDGAIKMAVDVLEKHTTPGRRHRIEHLELASPEDAKRLGDLNLTASIQPVHADPAILRAWPRLIGSERCKRAFAYREMADAGALMALGSDSPTAPWAPLQNVYVASTRRSAREPEYEVTGERELPTVRGDRGWYKGARPVCSLRRGPEAWRWERWPILSLLTWSGRLRAY
;
A
#
# COMPACT_ATOMS: atom_id res chain seq x y z
N MET A 1 36.90 8.35 -23.64
CA MET A 1 37.45 8.37 -22.25
C MET A 1 36.28 8.10 -21.32
N SER A 2 36.45 7.32 -20.26
CA SER A 2 35.37 7.14 -19.28
C SER A 2 35.12 8.44 -18.54
N VAL A 3 33.84 8.78 -18.32
CA VAL A 3 33.44 9.82 -17.38
C VAL A 3 32.92 9.08 -16.15
N ASP A 4 33.85 8.71 -15.27
CA ASP A 4 33.52 8.02 -14.03
C ASP A 4 32.76 9.00 -13.12
N ASN A 5 31.43 8.89 -13.09
CA ASN A 5 30.60 9.71 -12.21
C ASN A 5 30.99 9.44 -10.75
N PRO A 6 31.41 10.47 -9.99
CA PRO A 6 31.77 10.27 -8.59
C PRO A 6 30.53 9.87 -7.77
N PRO A 7 30.68 9.01 -6.74
CA PRO A 7 29.54 8.49 -5.99
C PRO A 7 28.78 9.60 -5.26
N SER A 8 27.49 9.69 -5.55
CA SER A 8 26.51 10.50 -4.83
C SER A 8 26.47 10.11 -3.34
N ALA A 9 26.67 11.09 -2.48
CA ALA A 9 26.62 10.92 -1.04
C ALA A 9 25.52 11.79 -0.43
N LEU A 10 24.61 11.18 0.32
CA LEU A 10 23.61 11.91 1.10
C LEU A 10 24.30 12.51 2.32
N PHE A 11 24.27 13.84 2.45
CA PHE A 11 24.83 14.55 3.60
C PHE A 11 23.73 15.13 4.49
N VAL A 12 23.85 14.93 5.80
CA VAL A 12 23.10 15.68 6.82
C VAL A 12 24.09 16.16 7.88
N ASN A 13 24.01 17.44 8.25
CA ASN A 13 24.86 18.08 9.25
C ASN A 13 26.37 17.77 9.08
N GLY A 14 26.85 17.89 7.84
CA GLY A 14 28.27 17.68 7.48
C GLY A 14 28.74 16.23 7.45
N ARG A 15 27.85 15.23 7.55
CA ARG A 15 28.21 13.80 7.59
C ARG A 15 27.53 13.01 6.48
N ILE A 16 28.29 12.11 5.85
CA ILE A 16 27.79 11.13 4.88
C ILE A 16 26.90 10.12 5.61
N LEU A 17 25.62 10.06 5.24
CA LEU A 17 24.66 9.04 5.69
C LEU A 17 24.70 7.80 4.78
N ALA A 18 24.70 8.02 3.46
CA ALA A 18 24.73 6.97 2.45
C ALA A 18 25.73 7.32 1.34
N ARG A 19 26.24 6.30 0.64
CA ARG A 19 26.97 6.43 -0.63
C ARG A 19 26.28 5.58 -1.68
N SER A 20 26.14 6.11 -2.88
CA SER A 20 25.53 5.44 -4.03
C SER A 20 26.23 5.89 -5.31
N SER A 21 26.38 5.00 -6.29
CA SER A 21 26.91 5.37 -7.61
C SER A 21 25.75 5.57 -8.59
N PRO A 22 25.57 6.76 -9.18
CA PRO A 22 24.51 6.96 -10.16
C PRO A 22 24.86 6.25 -11.48
N GLY A 23 24.26 5.09 -11.72
CA GLY A 23 24.46 4.30 -12.93
C GLY A 23 23.75 2.94 -12.94
N LEU A 24 24.01 2.14 -13.98
CA LEU A 24 23.51 0.77 -14.15
C LEU A 24 24.34 -0.29 -13.37
N THR A 25 25.31 0.15 -12.57
CA THR A 25 26.39 -0.71 -12.01
C THR A 25 26.41 -0.77 -10.47
N GLY A 26 25.40 -0.23 -9.78
CA GLY A 26 25.22 -0.36 -8.33
C GLY A 26 24.13 -1.38 -7.99
N GLU A 27 24.20 -2.00 -6.81
CA GLU A 27 23.10 -2.83 -6.31
C GLU A 27 21.82 -1.98 -6.14
N PRO A 28 20.66 -2.45 -6.63
CA PRO A 28 19.44 -1.65 -6.63
C PRO A 28 18.78 -1.56 -5.26
N VAL A 29 18.48 -0.32 -4.87
CA VAL A 29 17.64 0.06 -3.72
C VAL A 29 16.24 0.39 -4.24
N PHE A 30 15.20 -0.29 -3.73
CA PHE A 30 13.81 -0.18 -4.22
C PHE A 30 12.85 0.30 -3.14
N ALA A 31 11.84 1.10 -3.50
CA ALA A 31 10.65 1.39 -2.68
C ALA A 31 9.47 1.99 -3.50
N ASP A 32 8.32 1.28 -3.45
CA ASP A 32 6.89 1.64 -3.59
C ASP A 32 6.22 2.44 -4.73
N SER A 33 4.92 2.14 -4.89
CA SER A 33 3.94 2.36 -6.00
C SER A 33 3.21 3.73 -6.04
N MET A 34 2.60 4.09 -7.19
CA MET A 34 2.13 5.41 -7.75
C MET A 34 1.21 6.32 -6.86
N LEU A 35 0.89 7.63 -7.04
CA LEU A 35 1.37 8.84 -7.79
C LEU A 35 0.83 10.15 -7.09
N VAL A 36 1.42 11.36 -7.33
CA VAL A 36 0.92 12.72 -6.97
C VAL A 36 1.24 13.87 -7.98
N GLN A 37 0.41 14.94 -8.02
CA GLN A 37 0.69 16.29 -8.59
C GLN A 37 0.66 17.40 -7.49
N ASP A 38 1.28 18.56 -7.73
CA ASP A 38 1.20 19.81 -6.92
C ASP A 38 1.52 19.68 -5.41
N GLY A 39 2.26 18.64 -5.04
CA GLY A 39 2.68 18.39 -3.65
C GLY A 39 1.56 17.89 -2.71
N LEU A 40 0.39 17.55 -3.23
CA LEU A 40 -0.78 17.10 -2.46
C LEU A 40 -1.43 15.87 -3.11
N ILE A 41 -1.47 14.75 -2.37
CA ILE A 41 -2.13 13.52 -2.82
C ILE A 41 -3.62 13.77 -3.00
N ARG A 42 -4.19 13.22 -4.09
CA ARG A 42 -5.63 13.19 -4.35
C ARG A 42 -6.10 11.79 -4.80
N ALA A 43 -5.52 10.72 -4.24
CA ALA A 43 -5.79 9.28 -4.45
C ALA A 43 -5.41 8.67 -5.84
N ILE A 44 -5.59 7.34 -6.05
CA ILE A 44 -5.05 6.54 -7.18
C ILE A 44 -5.42 7.06 -8.58
N GLY A 45 -4.76 6.47 -9.57
CA GLY A 45 -4.71 6.93 -10.93
C GLY A 45 -3.53 7.88 -11.09
N THR A 46 -2.92 7.84 -12.26
CA THR A 46 -1.73 8.64 -12.59
C THR A 46 -2.12 10.06 -13.01
N ARG A 47 -1.31 10.84 -13.72
CA ARG A 47 -1.64 12.27 -13.91
C ARG A 47 -2.93 12.44 -14.70
N GLU A 48 -3.04 11.79 -15.86
CA GLU A 48 -4.27 11.82 -16.67
C GLU A 48 -5.43 11.12 -15.97
N GLU A 49 -5.24 9.95 -15.35
CA GLU A 49 -6.32 9.25 -14.63
C GLU A 49 -6.78 10.02 -13.36
N SER A 50 -5.88 10.77 -12.72
CA SER A 50 -6.17 11.67 -11.59
C SER A 50 -6.79 13.00 -12.02
N LEU A 51 -6.60 13.41 -13.28
CA LEU A 51 -7.31 14.53 -13.88
C LEU A 51 -8.70 14.09 -14.37
N ARG A 52 -8.86 12.81 -14.74
CA ARG A 52 -10.16 12.18 -15.10
C ARG A 52 -10.96 11.67 -13.88
N LYS A 53 -10.33 11.46 -12.72
CA LYS A 53 -11.00 11.12 -11.44
C LYS A 53 -11.29 12.36 -10.60
N VAL A 54 -12.58 12.69 -10.42
CA VAL A 54 -13.05 13.83 -9.60
C VAL A 54 -12.59 13.68 -8.14
N SER A 55 -11.74 14.60 -7.67
CA SER A 55 -11.24 14.63 -6.29
C SER A 55 -12.28 15.24 -5.33
N LEU A 56 -12.85 14.39 -4.48
CA LEU A 56 -13.85 14.73 -3.48
C LEU A 56 -13.22 15.16 -2.13
N ASP A 57 -11.88 15.33 -2.07
CA ASP A 57 -11.14 15.71 -0.86
C ASP A 57 -11.58 17.04 -0.22
N HIS A 58 -12.32 17.86 -0.97
CA HIS A 58 -12.85 19.16 -0.55
C HIS A 58 -14.32 19.10 -0.10
N CYS A 59 -15.03 18.01 -0.41
CA CYS A 59 -16.42 17.76 -0.04
C CYS A 59 -16.54 17.50 1.47
N LYS A 60 -17.67 17.87 2.06
CA LYS A 60 -17.98 17.64 3.49
C LYS A 60 -19.33 16.95 3.69
N SER A 61 -20.14 16.92 2.65
CA SER A 61 -21.50 16.38 2.60
C SER A 61 -21.75 15.71 1.26
N PHE A 62 -22.83 14.94 1.17
CA PHE A 62 -23.26 14.36 -0.09
C PHE A 62 -23.63 15.40 -1.16
N GLU A 63 -24.17 16.56 -0.77
CA GLU A 63 -24.49 17.63 -1.73
C GLU A 63 -23.23 18.20 -2.40
N ASP A 64 -22.12 18.34 -1.67
CA ASP A 64 -20.84 18.73 -2.27
C ASP A 64 -20.37 17.70 -3.32
N ILE A 65 -20.61 16.41 -3.06
CA ILE A 65 -20.29 15.32 -4.01
C ILE A 65 -21.16 15.43 -5.25
N ARG A 66 -22.48 15.63 -5.10
CA ARG A 66 -23.41 15.82 -6.22
C ARG A 66 -23.00 16.98 -7.11
N ILE A 67 -22.67 18.12 -6.51
CA ILE A 67 -22.21 19.33 -7.22
C ILE A 67 -20.89 19.05 -7.96
N ALA A 68 -19.90 18.42 -7.32
CA ALA A 68 -18.62 18.10 -7.94
C ALA A 68 -18.75 17.13 -9.13
N ILE A 69 -19.53 16.06 -8.97
CA ILE A 69 -19.79 15.07 -10.03
C ILE A 69 -20.51 15.73 -11.20
N LYS A 70 -21.60 16.47 -10.94
CA LYS A 70 -22.38 17.14 -11.99
C LYS A 70 -21.57 18.19 -12.75
N THR A 71 -20.77 18.99 -12.05
CA THR A 71 -19.91 20.01 -12.68
C THR A 71 -18.88 19.36 -13.62
N TYR A 72 -18.28 18.24 -13.22
CA TYR A 72 -17.38 17.47 -14.08
C TYR A 72 -18.12 16.81 -15.25
N ALA A 73 -19.30 16.25 -15.00
CA ALA A 73 -20.13 15.57 -16.00
C ALA A 73 -20.57 16.50 -17.14
N GLU A 74 -21.01 17.72 -16.81
CA GLU A 74 -21.40 18.77 -17.77
C GLU A 74 -20.20 19.32 -18.55
N ALA A 75 -19.03 19.44 -17.91
CA ALA A 75 -17.79 19.90 -18.55
C ALA A 75 -17.14 18.84 -19.47
N ASN A 76 -17.45 17.55 -19.27
CA ASN A 76 -16.86 16.43 -19.97
C ASN A 76 -17.96 15.50 -20.54
N PRO A 77 -18.76 15.91 -21.53
CA PRO A 77 -19.83 15.08 -22.08
C PRO A 77 -19.32 13.80 -22.76
N GLU A 78 -18.13 13.84 -23.35
CA GLU A 78 -17.57 12.73 -24.14
C GLU A 78 -16.93 11.60 -23.31
N VAL A 79 -16.74 11.76 -21.98
CA VAL A 79 -16.17 10.65 -21.18
C VAL A 79 -17.22 9.55 -20.96
N PRO A 80 -16.89 8.26 -21.17
CA PRO A 80 -17.87 7.18 -21.11
C PRO A 80 -18.31 6.83 -19.68
N ARG A 81 -17.55 7.26 -18.67
CA ARG A 81 -17.75 6.99 -17.24
C ARG A 81 -17.31 8.21 -16.44
N ILE A 82 -17.94 8.44 -15.30
CA ILE A 82 -17.49 9.45 -14.34
C ILE A 82 -16.81 8.72 -13.19
N LEU A 83 -15.49 8.86 -13.11
CA LEU A 83 -14.71 8.28 -12.03
C LEU A 83 -14.45 9.36 -10.99
N CYS A 84 -14.49 9.01 -9.71
CA CYS A 84 -14.34 9.91 -8.56
C CYS A 84 -13.50 9.24 -7.48
N LYS A 85 -12.91 10.03 -6.57
CA LYS A 85 -12.02 9.52 -5.53
C LYS A 85 -11.94 10.42 -4.30
N GLY A 86 -11.57 9.83 -3.16
CA GLY A 86 -11.43 10.56 -1.89
C GLY A 86 -12.73 10.68 -1.09
N TRP A 87 -13.75 9.88 -1.40
CA TRP A 87 -14.97 9.80 -0.58
C TRP A 87 -14.63 9.29 0.83
N MET A 88 -15.31 9.84 1.84
CA MET A 88 -15.24 9.37 3.22
C MET A 88 -16.66 9.15 3.72
N HIS A 89 -16.91 8.08 4.47
CA HIS A 89 -18.25 7.78 5.02
C HIS A 89 -18.86 8.93 5.84
N SER A 90 -18.02 9.81 6.42
CA SER A 90 -18.47 11.03 7.11
C SER A 90 -19.17 12.06 6.21
N MET A 91 -18.99 12.00 4.89
CA MET A 91 -19.71 12.83 3.90
C MET A 91 -21.14 12.31 3.67
N THR A 92 -21.40 11.04 3.97
CA THR A 92 -22.64 10.30 3.71
C THR A 92 -23.13 9.61 5.01
N PRO A 93 -23.41 10.37 6.09
CA PRO A 93 -23.65 9.81 7.43
C PRO A 93 -24.99 9.06 7.56
N GLU A 94 -25.92 9.28 6.62
CA GLU A 94 -27.22 8.59 6.56
C GLU A 94 -27.14 7.27 5.77
N GLY A 95 -25.96 6.91 5.26
CA GLY A 95 -25.72 5.75 4.40
C GLY A 95 -25.53 6.14 2.94
N THR A 96 -25.52 5.11 2.08
CA THR A 96 -25.29 5.20 0.63
C THR A 96 -26.12 4.17 -0.10
N ASP A 97 -26.77 4.59 -1.19
CA ASP A 97 -27.48 3.73 -2.13
C ASP A 97 -27.21 4.19 -3.58
N ALA A 98 -27.20 3.26 -4.54
CA ALA A 98 -26.94 3.53 -5.95
C ALA A 98 -27.92 4.55 -6.54
N SER A 99 -29.19 4.53 -6.11
CA SER A 99 -30.23 5.46 -6.57
C SER A 99 -29.98 6.92 -6.19
N MET A 100 -29.11 7.19 -5.20
CA MET A 100 -28.69 8.55 -4.85
C MET A 100 -27.81 9.17 -5.95
N LEU A 101 -27.15 8.34 -6.77
CA LEU A 101 -26.25 8.78 -7.84
C LEU A 101 -26.91 8.77 -9.23
N ASP A 102 -28.00 8.01 -9.41
CA ASP A 102 -28.68 7.81 -10.71
C ASP A 102 -29.29 9.08 -11.30
N ASP A 103 -29.64 10.08 -10.49
CA ASP A 103 -30.20 11.35 -10.97
C ASP A 103 -29.13 12.43 -11.25
N ILE A 104 -27.85 12.14 -10.99
CA ILE A 104 -26.74 13.07 -11.24
C ILE A 104 -26.32 13.03 -12.70
N ASP A 105 -26.09 11.83 -13.24
CA ASP A 105 -25.74 11.57 -14.64
C ASP A 105 -26.07 10.09 -14.99
N PRO A 106 -26.61 9.79 -16.19
CA PRO A 106 -26.98 8.43 -16.59
C PRO A 106 -25.79 7.51 -16.94
N ARG A 107 -24.56 8.04 -17.04
CA ARG A 107 -23.36 7.22 -17.28
C ARG A 107 -22.98 6.41 -16.02
N PRO A 108 -22.19 5.33 -16.16
CA PRO A 108 -21.58 4.67 -15.02
C PRO A 108 -20.74 5.63 -14.17
N ILE A 109 -21.10 5.75 -12.89
CA ILE A 109 -20.37 6.53 -11.88
C ILE A 109 -19.65 5.54 -10.94
N PHE A 110 -18.38 5.79 -10.66
CA PHE A 110 -17.57 5.01 -9.71
C PHE A 110 -16.84 5.95 -8.75
N ILE A 111 -17.10 5.85 -7.44
CA ILE A 111 -16.57 6.72 -6.40
C ILE A 111 -15.69 5.94 -5.44
N ASP A 112 -14.38 6.04 -5.60
CA ASP A 112 -13.43 5.41 -4.69
C ASP A 112 -13.34 6.17 -3.35
N THR A 113 -13.29 5.41 -2.26
CA THR A 113 -12.98 5.89 -0.90
C THR A 113 -11.60 6.56 -0.82
N LYS A 114 -11.32 7.24 0.29
CA LYS A 114 -10.03 7.89 0.54
C LYS A 114 -8.93 6.92 0.96
N ASP A 115 -9.29 5.86 1.68
CA ASP A 115 -8.43 4.71 2.01
C ASP A 115 -8.34 3.70 0.86
N LEU A 116 -9.33 3.68 -0.04
CA LEU A 116 -9.43 2.87 -1.26
C LEU A 116 -9.93 1.44 -1.04
N HIS A 117 -10.44 1.15 0.17
CA HIS A 117 -11.01 -0.14 0.54
C HIS A 117 -12.50 -0.28 0.18
N SER A 118 -13.11 0.72 -0.47
CA SER A 118 -14.44 0.63 -1.06
C SER A 118 -14.64 1.54 -2.27
N THR A 119 -15.51 1.11 -3.20
CA THR A 119 -16.02 1.94 -4.30
C THR A 119 -17.55 1.99 -4.23
N TRP A 120 -18.14 3.18 -4.34
CA TRP A 120 -19.59 3.40 -4.44
C TRP A 120 -19.98 3.72 -5.89
N CYS A 121 -20.96 2.99 -6.42
CA CYS A 121 -21.40 3.04 -7.82
C CYS A 121 -22.88 3.43 -7.93
N ASN A 122 -23.26 4.05 -9.05
CA ASN A 122 -24.66 4.20 -9.44
C ASN A 122 -25.19 2.90 -10.08
N SER A 123 -26.49 2.83 -10.41
CA SER A 123 -27.11 1.63 -11.00
C SER A 123 -26.48 1.25 -12.34
N ALA A 124 -26.09 2.23 -13.16
CA ALA A 124 -25.35 2.00 -14.40
C ALA A 124 -23.97 1.37 -14.15
N GLY A 125 -23.26 1.79 -13.10
CA GLY A 125 -21.99 1.17 -12.68
C GLY A 125 -22.17 -0.27 -12.17
N LEU A 126 -23.24 -0.54 -11.41
CA LEU A 126 -23.59 -1.91 -10.97
C LEU A 126 -23.93 -2.84 -12.14
N GLU A 127 -24.65 -2.34 -13.15
CA GLU A 127 -24.95 -3.07 -14.37
C GLU A 127 -23.65 -3.34 -15.17
N GLU A 128 -22.77 -2.35 -15.30
CA GLU A 128 -21.51 -2.51 -16.03
C GLU A 128 -20.55 -3.52 -15.39
N LEU A 129 -20.52 -3.60 -14.05
CA LEU A 129 -19.78 -4.63 -13.30
C LEU A 129 -20.46 -6.02 -13.34
N GLY A 130 -21.74 -6.11 -13.71
CA GLY A 130 -22.51 -7.36 -13.76
C GLY A 130 -22.82 -8.00 -12.39
N VAL A 131 -22.68 -7.26 -11.29
CA VAL A 131 -22.62 -7.81 -9.91
C VAL A 131 -23.96 -8.21 -9.29
N ALA A 132 -25.09 -7.96 -9.97
CA ALA A 132 -26.44 -8.20 -9.47
C ALA A 132 -26.60 -9.56 -8.74
N ASN A 133 -26.12 -10.64 -9.37
CA ASN A 133 -26.24 -12.01 -8.88
C ASN A 133 -24.91 -12.65 -8.44
N MET A 134 -23.82 -11.87 -8.34
CA MET A 134 -22.53 -12.41 -7.86
C MET A 134 -22.57 -12.67 -6.35
N PRO A 135 -22.03 -13.80 -5.85
CA PRO A 135 -21.73 -13.95 -4.43
C PRO A 135 -20.62 -12.98 -4.01
N ASP A 136 -20.47 -12.75 -2.71
CA ASP A 136 -19.34 -12.00 -2.17
C ASP A 136 -18.03 -12.75 -2.45
N PRO A 137 -16.99 -12.09 -2.98
CA PRO A 137 -15.68 -12.71 -3.17
C PRO A 137 -14.95 -12.87 -1.83
N ALA A 138 -14.04 -13.84 -1.74
CA ALA A 138 -13.26 -14.07 -0.52
C ALA A 138 -12.51 -12.80 -0.08
N GLY A 139 -12.70 -12.41 1.19
CA GLY A 139 -12.17 -11.16 1.75
C GLY A 139 -12.87 -9.88 1.26
N GLY A 140 -14.03 -9.96 0.60
CA GLY A 140 -14.75 -8.82 0.04
C GLY A 140 -16.25 -8.82 0.34
N THR A 141 -16.93 -7.75 -0.03
CA THR A 141 -18.40 -7.65 0.10
C THR A 141 -18.99 -6.79 -1.01
N ILE A 142 -20.06 -7.29 -1.64
CA ILE A 142 -20.98 -6.56 -2.52
C ILE A 142 -22.17 -6.20 -1.63
N HIS A 143 -22.19 -4.98 -1.11
CA HIS A 143 -23.18 -4.56 -0.11
C HIS A 143 -24.57 -4.56 -0.72
N ARG A 144 -25.56 -5.04 0.04
CA ARG A 144 -26.92 -5.33 -0.46
C ARG A 144 -28.01 -4.65 0.37
N ASP A 145 -29.09 -4.28 -0.30
CA ASP A 145 -30.29 -3.71 0.32
C ASP A 145 -31.11 -4.77 1.07
N ALA A 146 -32.20 -4.35 1.72
CA ALA A 146 -33.11 -5.25 2.43
C ALA A 146 -33.84 -6.28 1.52
N ASN A 147 -33.71 -6.16 0.19
CA ASN A 147 -34.24 -7.09 -0.82
C ASN A 147 -33.15 -8.01 -1.41
N GLY A 148 -31.88 -7.88 -0.97
CA GLY A 148 -30.75 -8.65 -1.46
C GLY A 148 -30.12 -8.13 -2.76
N LYS A 149 -30.52 -6.97 -3.28
CA LYS A 149 -29.93 -6.32 -4.47
C LYS A 149 -28.67 -5.53 -4.09
N PRO A 150 -27.62 -5.45 -4.92
CA PRO A 150 -26.48 -4.59 -4.62
C PRO A 150 -26.91 -3.12 -4.45
N ASN A 151 -26.47 -2.48 -3.37
CA ASN A 151 -26.83 -1.09 -3.03
C ASN A 151 -25.86 -0.05 -3.59
N GLY A 152 -24.91 -0.46 -4.42
CA GLY A 152 -23.90 0.43 -5.01
C GLY A 152 -22.52 0.33 -4.36
N VAL A 153 -22.38 -0.13 -3.12
CA VAL A 153 -21.07 -0.21 -2.44
C VAL A 153 -20.44 -1.59 -2.63
N LEU A 154 -19.17 -1.61 -3.03
CA LEU A 154 -18.32 -2.79 -3.08
C LEU A 154 -17.08 -2.52 -2.22
N SER A 155 -16.70 -3.46 -1.35
CA SER A 155 -15.59 -3.30 -0.41
C SER A 155 -14.55 -4.41 -0.48
N GLU A 156 -13.32 -4.06 -0.10
CA GLU A 156 -12.19 -4.96 0.16
C GLU A 156 -11.88 -5.86 -1.04
N GLY A 157 -11.92 -7.19 -0.87
CA GLY A 157 -11.74 -8.17 -1.94
C GLY A 157 -12.64 -7.94 -3.17
N ALA A 158 -13.80 -7.29 -3.04
CA ALA A 158 -14.65 -6.96 -4.18
C ALA A 158 -14.08 -5.80 -5.02
N VAL A 159 -13.36 -4.86 -4.40
CA VAL A 159 -12.61 -3.82 -5.12
C VAL A 159 -11.44 -4.46 -5.90
N LEU A 160 -10.68 -5.33 -5.24
CA LEU A 160 -9.49 -6.00 -5.80
C LEU A 160 -9.79 -7.07 -6.87
N SER A 161 -10.93 -7.75 -6.78
CA SER A 161 -11.30 -8.84 -7.70
C SER A 161 -12.28 -8.44 -8.80
N ILE A 162 -13.11 -7.41 -8.58
CA ILE A 162 -14.16 -6.99 -9.52
C ILE A 162 -13.89 -5.58 -10.05
N VAL A 163 -13.82 -4.57 -9.17
CA VAL A 163 -13.83 -3.16 -9.59
C VAL A 163 -12.56 -2.74 -10.32
N TRP A 164 -11.37 -2.94 -9.74
CA TRP A 164 -10.12 -2.54 -10.38
C TRP A 164 -9.81 -3.33 -11.66
N PRO A 165 -9.96 -4.68 -11.72
CA PRO A 165 -9.78 -5.43 -12.96
C PRO A 165 -10.75 -5.00 -14.07
N HIS A 166 -11.99 -4.62 -13.71
CA HIS A 166 -12.93 -4.04 -14.66
C HIS A 166 -12.47 -2.68 -15.18
N GLN A 167 -12.13 -1.73 -14.28
CA GLN A 167 -11.60 -0.40 -14.67
C GLN A 167 -10.37 -0.55 -15.58
N ALA A 168 -9.39 -1.38 -15.22
CA ALA A 168 -8.17 -1.60 -16.01
C ALA A 168 -8.43 -2.25 -17.38
N LYS A 169 -9.43 -3.13 -17.47
CA LYS A 169 -9.86 -3.77 -18.73
C LYS A 169 -10.58 -2.80 -19.68
N VAL A 170 -11.37 -1.87 -19.16
CA VAL A 170 -12.11 -0.88 -19.98
C VAL A 170 -11.31 0.39 -20.29
N SER A 171 -10.20 0.62 -19.59
CA SER A 171 -9.26 1.71 -19.88
C SER A 171 -8.38 1.41 -21.12
N PRO A 172 -8.35 2.31 -22.13
CA PRO A 172 -7.48 2.17 -23.30
C PRO A 172 -6.00 2.01 -22.94
N MET A 173 -5.25 1.29 -23.77
CA MET A 173 -3.83 1.00 -23.51
C MET A 173 -2.99 2.28 -23.39
N ALA A 174 -3.21 3.27 -24.25
CA ALA A 174 -2.51 4.55 -24.20
C ALA A 174 -2.70 5.26 -22.84
N GLU A 175 -3.93 5.27 -22.31
CA GLU A 175 -4.21 5.87 -21.00
C GLU A 175 -3.44 5.16 -19.89
N ARG A 176 -3.41 3.81 -19.90
CA ARG A 176 -2.60 2.99 -18.95
C ARG A 176 -1.09 3.17 -19.10
N GLN A 177 -0.61 3.69 -20.23
CA GLN A 177 0.80 4.05 -20.45
C GLN A 177 1.11 5.49 -20.01
N GLU A 178 0.20 6.44 -20.25
CA GLU A 178 0.23 7.84 -19.77
C GLU A 178 0.26 7.90 -18.24
N ALA A 179 -0.71 7.23 -17.57
CA ALA A 179 -0.38 5.95 -16.95
C ALA A 179 0.90 5.91 -16.10
N ILE A 180 1.54 4.74 -16.16
CA ILE A 180 2.76 4.39 -15.44
C ILE A 180 3.87 5.44 -15.64
N LEU A 181 3.93 6.10 -16.82
CA LEU A 181 4.88 7.17 -17.11
C LEU A 181 4.80 8.32 -16.10
N ALA A 182 3.61 8.90 -15.90
CA ALA A 182 3.47 10.06 -15.02
C ALA A 182 3.86 9.72 -13.57
N ALA A 183 3.60 8.49 -13.12
CA ALA A 183 4.02 8.03 -11.79
C ALA A 183 5.54 7.94 -11.66
N VAL A 184 6.21 7.40 -12.69
CA VAL A 184 7.67 7.39 -12.80
C VAL A 184 8.24 8.82 -12.76
N GLU A 185 7.56 9.80 -13.37
CA GLU A 185 7.96 11.21 -13.32
C GLU A 185 7.82 11.83 -11.92
N THR A 186 6.67 11.65 -11.23
CA THR A 186 6.51 12.07 -9.82
C THR A 186 7.59 11.45 -8.92
N TYR A 187 7.98 10.21 -9.19
CA TYR A 187 8.81 9.43 -8.28
C TYR A 187 10.28 9.73 -8.46
N ASN A 188 10.73 9.96 -9.70
CA ASN A 188 12.01 10.60 -9.97
C ASN A 188 12.09 12.00 -9.35
N ALA A 189 11.04 12.82 -9.45
CA ALA A 189 10.99 14.14 -8.79
C ALA A 189 11.07 14.06 -7.25
N SER A 190 10.74 12.90 -6.68
CA SER A 190 10.81 12.60 -5.23
C SER A 190 12.09 11.86 -4.81
N GLY A 191 12.97 11.52 -5.77
CA GLY A 191 14.26 10.86 -5.54
C GLY A 191 14.25 9.32 -5.59
N TYR A 192 13.17 8.70 -6.05
CA TYR A 192 13.10 7.26 -6.29
C TYR A 192 13.66 6.91 -7.67
N THR A 193 14.49 5.86 -7.72
CA THR A 193 15.04 5.28 -8.97
C THR A 193 14.79 3.76 -9.07
N GLY A 194 13.97 3.22 -8.18
CA GLY A 194 13.64 1.80 -8.09
C GLY A 194 12.36 1.58 -7.28
N LEU A 195 11.44 0.82 -7.86
CA LEU A 195 10.09 0.49 -7.40
C LEU A 195 10.00 -1.03 -7.19
N VAL A 196 9.40 -1.45 -6.08
CA VAL A 196 8.77 -2.78 -6.00
C VAL A 196 7.29 -2.55 -6.20
N GLU A 197 6.74 -3.05 -7.30
CA GLU A 197 5.32 -2.95 -7.60
C GLU A 197 4.61 -4.16 -7.02
N MET A 198 3.50 -3.95 -6.32
CA MET A 198 2.77 -5.00 -5.61
C MET A 198 1.46 -5.32 -6.31
N ALA A 199 0.98 -6.55 -6.12
CA ALA A 199 -0.32 -6.98 -6.64
C ALA A 199 -0.50 -6.85 -8.18
N MET A 200 0.59 -7.04 -8.94
CA MET A 200 0.60 -6.97 -10.41
C MET A 200 -0.34 -8.01 -11.05
N ASP A 201 -1.07 -7.62 -12.10
CA ASP A 201 -1.96 -8.46 -12.91
C ASP A 201 -1.74 -8.29 -14.42
N GLU A 202 -2.44 -9.05 -15.28
CA GLU A 202 -2.30 -8.94 -16.74
C GLU A 202 -2.51 -7.51 -17.30
N PRO A 203 -3.63 -6.81 -17.03
CA PRO A 203 -3.84 -5.45 -17.56
C PRO A 203 -2.76 -4.42 -17.17
N ALA A 204 -2.21 -4.50 -15.95
CA ALA A 204 -1.12 -3.64 -15.51
C ALA A 204 0.22 -4.06 -16.14
N TRP A 205 0.50 -5.36 -16.20
CA TRP A 205 1.75 -5.89 -16.74
C TRP A 205 1.89 -5.67 -18.24
N ASP A 206 0.83 -5.90 -19.02
CA ASP A 206 0.82 -5.64 -20.46
C ASP A 206 1.05 -4.15 -20.76
N ALA A 207 0.46 -3.25 -19.97
CA ALA A 207 0.69 -1.81 -20.11
C ALA A 207 2.13 -1.40 -19.76
N LEU A 208 2.71 -2.01 -18.71
CA LEU A 208 4.08 -1.77 -18.28
C LEU A 208 5.12 -2.29 -19.30
N VAL A 209 4.91 -3.50 -19.84
CA VAL A 209 5.75 -4.08 -20.90
C VAL A 209 5.62 -3.27 -22.18
N ALA A 210 4.41 -2.86 -22.58
CA ALA A 210 4.18 -2.01 -23.75
C ALA A 210 4.81 -0.61 -23.58
N LEU A 211 4.72 0.01 -22.39
CA LEU A 211 5.37 1.29 -22.09
C LEU A 211 6.89 1.17 -22.22
N ARG A 212 7.50 0.12 -21.67
CA ARG A 212 8.94 -0.11 -21.79
C ARG A 212 9.37 -0.39 -23.24
N ALA A 213 8.55 -1.06 -24.04
CA ALA A 213 8.81 -1.23 -25.47
C ALA A 213 8.78 0.10 -26.24
N ALA A 214 7.88 1.02 -25.87
CA ALA A 214 7.79 2.37 -26.45
C ALA A 214 8.83 3.36 -25.88
N LYS A 215 9.29 3.16 -24.63
CA LYS A 215 10.30 3.96 -23.93
C LYS A 215 11.34 3.04 -23.25
N PRO A 216 12.34 2.53 -24.00
CA PRO A 216 13.36 1.62 -23.45
C PRO A 216 14.27 2.26 -22.38
N ASP A 217 14.27 3.59 -22.29
CA ASP A 217 15.05 4.44 -21.39
C ASP A 217 14.23 4.93 -20.17
N LEU A 218 13.08 4.31 -19.88
CA LEU A 218 12.23 4.63 -18.72
C LEU A 218 13.06 4.72 -17.42
N PRO A 219 13.11 5.88 -16.73
CA PRO A 219 14.02 6.12 -15.61
C PRO A 219 13.52 5.52 -14.28
N MET A 220 13.09 4.25 -14.29
CA MET A 220 12.64 3.53 -13.09
C MET A 220 12.95 2.05 -13.23
N ARG A 221 13.55 1.44 -12.19
CA ARG A 221 13.66 -0.02 -12.10
C ARG A 221 12.45 -0.61 -11.43
N ILE A 222 11.80 -1.61 -12.02
CA ILE A 222 10.52 -2.13 -11.51
C ILE A 222 10.64 -3.63 -11.24
N ALA A 223 10.50 -4.00 -9.98
CA ALA A 223 10.49 -5.38 -9.50
C ALA A 223 9.07 -5.74 -9.05
N ALA A 224 8.26 -6.26 -9.96
CA ALA A 224 6.85 -6.54 -9.74
C ALA A 224 6.60 -7.87 -9.01
N TYR A 225 5.59 -7.90 -8.14
CA TYR A 225 5.11 -9.09 -7.45
C TYR A 225 3.70 -9.43 -7.94
N TRP A 226 3.58 -10.60 -8.56
CA TRP A 226 2.36 -11.06 -9.21
C TRP A 226 1.26 -11.41 -8.20
N LEU A 227 0.05 -10.86 -8.35
CA LEU A 227 -1.04 -11.14 -7.43
C LEU A 227 -1.55 -12.57 -7.59
N ILE A 228 -1.60 -13.33 -6.50
CA ILE A 228 -2.38 -14.56 -6.41
C ILE A 228 -3.67 -14.25 -5.64
N LYS A 229 -4.81 -14.41 -6.33
CA LYS A 229 -6.16 -14.22 -5.77
C LYS A 229 -6.68 -15.55 -5.20
N PRO A 230 -7.42 -15.51 -4.06
CA PRO A 230 -8.09 -16.69 -3.53
C PRO A 230 -9.14 -17.22 -4.51
N SER A 231 -9.40 -18.52 -4.45
CA SER A 231 -10.38 -19.24 -5.26
C SER A 231 -10.63 -20.59 -4.61
N ASP A 232 -11.83 -21.16 -4.68
CA ASP A 232 -12.11 -22.50 -4.16
C ASP A 232 -11.42 -23.60 -5.00
N ASP A 233 -11.20 -23.35 -6.30
CA ASP A 233 -10.52 -24.29 -7.21
C ASP A 233 -8.99 -24.24 -7.03
N ALA A 234 -8.42 -25.36 -6.58
CA ALA A 234 -6.98 -25.52 -6.39
C ALA A 234 -6.17 -25.37 -7.69
N GLU A 235 -6.71 -25.81 -8.83
CA GLU A 235 -6.02 -25.65 -10.11
C GLU A 235 -6.08 -24.20 -10.61
N ALA A 236 -7.12 -23.43 -10.27
CA ALA A 236 -7.14 -21.98 -10.48
C ALA A 236 -6.13 -21.23 -9.58
N ARG A 237 -5.95 -21.67 -8.31
CA ARG A 237 -4.86 -21.16 -7.45
C ARG A 237 -3.48 -21.46 -8.05
N HIS A 238 -3.21 -22.71 -8.42
CA HIS A 238 -1.94 -23.14 -9.02
C HIS A 238 -1.70 -22.57 -10.44
N ALA A 239 -2.74 -22.26 -11.22
CA ALA A 239 -2.62 -21.62 -12.54
C ALA A 239 -2.00 -20.22 -12.45
N GLN A 240 -2.41 -19.42 -11.46
CA GLN A 240 -1.86 -18.08 -11.23
C GLN A 240 -0.37 -18.14 -10.87
N VAL A 241 0.05 -19.14 -10.09
CA VAL A 241 1.49 -19.35 -9.79
C VAL A 241 2.25 -19.80 -11.04
N ARG A 242 1.69 -20.72 -11.84
CA ARG A 242 2.30 -21.13 -13.13
C ARG A 242 2.50 -19.93 -14.08
N ARG A 243 1.56 -18.98 -14.09
CA ARG A 243 1.67 -17.72 -14.85
C ARG A 243 2.78 -16.81 -14.32
N ALA A 244 2.89 -16.63 -13.00
CA ALA A 244 4.00 -15.88 -12.40
C ALA A 244 5.38 -16.50 -12.71
N ILE A 245 5.47 -17.84 -12.71
CA ILE A 245 6.69 -18.58 -13.08
C ILE A 245 7.03 -18.38 -14.56
N GLU A 246 6.04 -18.45 -15.46
CA GLU A 246 6.22 -18.21 -16.90
C GLU A 246 6.79 -16.81 -17.15
N LEU A 247 6.18 -15.77 -16.58
CA LEU A 247 6.62 -14.38 -16.73
C LEU A 247 8.00 -14.13 -16.11
N HIS A 248 8.30 -14.75 -14.96
CA HIS A 248 9.64 -14.70 -14.35
C HIS A 248 10.71 -15.38 -15.22
N SER A 249 10.39 -16.50 -15.88
CA SER A 249 11.34 -17.16 -16.78
C SER A 249 11.76 -16.27 -17.96
N GLN A 250 10.88 -15.36 -18.38
CA GLN A 250 11.12 -14.37 -19.43
C GLN A 250 11.86 -13.12 -18.88
N LEU A 251 11.33 -12.52 -17.81
CA LEU A 251 11.78 -11.24 -17.26
C LEU A 251 12.10 -11.37 -15.76
N ASN A 252 13.33 -11.78 -15.47
CA ASN A 252 13.93 -11.88 -14.13
C ASN A 252 15.18 -10.98 -14.01
N ALA A 253 15.85 -11.01 -12.85
CA ALA A 253 17.01 -10.16 -12.58
C ALA A 253 18.23 -10.42 -13.48
N SER A 254 18.33 -11.59 -14.14
CA SER A 254 19.43 -11.92 -15.05
C SER A 254 19.15 -11.54 -16.51
N THR A 255 17.89 -11.65 -16.96
CA THR A 255 17.48 -11.29 -18.32
C THR A 255 17.11 -9.82 -18.45
N SER A 256 16.64 -9.20 -17.36
CA SER A 256 16.01 -7.88 -17.37
C SER A 256 16.05 -7.23 -15.99
N PRO A 257 17.22 -6.73 -15.53
CA PRO A 257 17.39 -6.20 -14.17
C PRO A 257 16.49 -4.98 -13.86
N ASP A 258 16.15 -4.17 -14.87
CA ASP A 258 15.39 -2.93 -14.69
C ASP A 258 13.85 -3.09 -14.87
N LEU A 259 13.36 -4.22 -15.38
CA LEU A 259 11.93 -4.59 -15.31
C LEU A 259 11.79 -6.10 -15.20
N ARG A 260 11.24 -6.60 -14.11
CA ARG A 260 11.13 -8.05 -13.84
C ARG A 260 9.92 -8.42 -13.00
N ILE A 261 9.44 -9.65 -13.16
CA ILE A 261 8.73 -10.33 -12.07
C ILE A 261 9.78 -10.77 -11.05
N ALA A 262 9.62 -10.31 -9.81
CA ALA A 262 10.48 -10.68 -8.69
C ALA A 262 9.87 -11.82 -7.85
N GLY A 263 8.55 -11.92 -7.80
CA GLY A 263 7.86 -12.81 -6.87
C GLY A 263 6.35 -12.83 -7.04
N ILE A 264 5.66 -13.37 -6.02
CA ILE A 264 4.20 -13.32 -5.87
C ILE A 264 3.78 -12.48 -4.65
N LYS A 265 2.69 -11.73 -4.76
CA LYS A 265 1.99 -11.05 -3.66
C LYS A 265 0.72 -11.84 -3.33
N ILE A 266 0.49 -12.07 -2.04
CA ILE A 266 -0.75 -12.64 -1.51
C ILE A 266 -1.29 -11.69 -0.44
N VAL A 267 -2.61 -11.61 -0.31
CA VAL A 267 -3.30 -10.81 0.71
C VAL A 267 -3.97 -11.75 1.70
N CYS A 268 -3.47 -11.82 2.94
CA CYS A 268 -3.96 -12.76 3.95
C CYS A 268 -5.09 -12.19 4.81
N ASP A 269 -5.18 -10.87 4.95
CA ASP A 269 -6.21 -10.14 5.71
C ASP A 269 -6.42 -8.70 5.18
N GLY A 270 -7.41 -7.97 5.71
CA GLY A 270 -7.80 -6.62 5.28
C GLY A 270 -7.03 -5.50 6.00
N ILE A 271 -7.75 -4.52 6.55
CA ILE A 271 -7.22 -3.39 7.36
C ILE A 271 -7.95 -3.22 8.71
N ILE A 272 -7.29 -2.55 9.66
CA ILE A 272 -7.83 -2.35 11.01
C ILE A 272 -9.05 -1.43 11.02
N ASP A 273 -9.03 -0.33 10.27
CA ASP A 273 -10.08 0.69 10.30
C ASP A 273 -11.42 0.25 9.68
N ALA A 274 -11.42 -0.77 8.81
CA ALA A 274 -12.62 -1.41 8.27
C ALA A 274 -13.09 -2.64 9.08
N CYS A 275 -12.39 -3.00 10.17
CA CYS A 275 -12.58 -4.23 10.94
C CYS A 275 -12.31 -5.55 10.17
N THR A 276 -11.39 -5.54 9.20
CA THR A 276 -11.17 -6.66 8.25
C THR A 276 -9.85 -7.42 8.43
N VAL A 277 -9.06 -7.15 9.46
CA VAL A 277 -7.84 -7.93 9.76
C VAL A 277 -8.09 -9.14 10.64
N TYR A 278 -7.32 -10.21 10.42
CA TYR A 278 -7.42 -11.43 11.20
C TYR A 278 -6.59 -11.30 12.49
N LEU A 279 -7.29 -10.97 13.57
CA LEU A 279 -6.75 -10.82 14.93
C LEU A 279 -6.90 -12.11 15.74
N SER A 280 -6.00 -12.36 16.69
CA SER A 280 -6.13 -13.47 17.65
C SER A 280 -7.18 -13.22 18.73
N GLU A 281 -7.43 -11.95 19.06
CA GLU A 281 -8.51 -11.47 19.94
C GLU A 281 -9.51 -10.64 19.10
N PRO A 282 -10.84 -10.75 19.32
CA PRO A 282 -11.84 -10.00 18.56
C PRO A 282 -11.67 -8.48 18.67
N TYR A 283 -12.29 -7.74 17.75
CA TYR A 283 -12.42 -6.30 17.88
C TYR A 283 -13.33 -5.94 19.06
N ALA A 284 -13.25 -4.70 19.56
CA ALA A 284 -14.19 -4.21 20.57
C ALA A 284 -15.63 -3.99 20.04
N PRO A 285 -15.85 -3.55 18.78
CA PRO A 285 -17.20 -3.48 18.19
C PRO A 285 -17.70 -4.75 17.47
N ALA A 286 -16.84 -5.75 17.19
CA ALA A 286 -17.17 -6.89 16.32
C ALA A 286 -16.26 -8.11 16.58
N ASP A 287 -16.63 -9.28 16.07
CA ASP A 287 -15.74 -10.44 16.05
C ASP A 287 -14.53 -10.24 15.11
N SER A 288 -13.49 -11.08 15.27
CA SER A 288 -12.36 -11.14 14.32
C SER A 288 -12.80 -11.93 13.07
N PRO A 289 -12.65 -11.39 11.85
CA PRO A 289 -12.92 -12.14 10.63
C PRO A 289 -11.87 -13.25 10.43
N PRO A 290 -12.21 -14.34 9.72
CA PRO A 290 -11.22 -15.34 9.31
C PRO A 290 -10.20 -14.71 8.33
N PRO A 291 -9.00 -15.30 8.19
CA PRO A 291 -8.07 -14.91 7.14
C PRO A 291 -8.71 -15.14 5.75
N ILE A 292 -8.31 -14.31 4.78
CA ILE A 292 -8.75 -14.37 3.37
C ILE A 292 -8.32 -15.69 2.71
N TRP A 293 -7.28 -16.33 3.25
CA TRP A 293 -6.78 -17.64 2.85
C TRP A 293 -6.81 -18.60 4.04
N ALA A 294 -7.36 -19.79 3.83
CA ALA A 294 -7.09 -20.91 4.74
C ALA A 294 -5.60 -21.29 4.65
N GLN A 295 -4.98 -21.66 5.78
CA GLN A 295 -3.56 -22.01 5.81
C GLN A 295 -3.23 -23.17 4.85
N ASP A 296 -4.07 -24.20 4.82
CA ASP A 296 -3.89 -25.38 3.95
C ASP A 296 -3.96 -25.04 2.44
N ASP A 297 -4.57 -23.91 2.07
CA ASP A 297 -4.60 -23.40 0.68
C ASP A 297 -3.42 -22.47 0.36
N LEU A 298 -2.89 -21.79 1.38
CA LEU A 298 -1.76 -20.86 1.27
C LEU A 298 -0.43 -21.63 1.18
N GLU A 299 -0.26 -22.66 2.00
CA GLU A 299 0.93 -23.50 2.06
C GLU A 299 1.41 -24.07 0.69
N PRO A 300 0.58 -24.76 -0.12
CA PRO A 300 1.02 -25.33 -1.39
C PRO A 300 1.36 -24.25 -2.45
N ILE A 301 0.77 -23.06 -2.33
CA ILE A 301 1.03 -21.91 -3.21
C ILE A 301 2.38 -21.27 -2.88
N VAL A 302 2.68 -21.12 -1.59
CA VAL A 302 4.00 -20.66 -1.10
C VAL A 302 5.09 -21.67 -1.51
N ALA A 303 4.88 -22.97 -1.27
CA ALA A 303 5.83 -24.01 -1.62
C ALA A 303 6.12 -24.08 -3.14
N GLN A 304 5.09 -23.94 -4.00
CA GLN A 304 5.27 -23.92 -5.45
C GLN A 304 6.08 -22.70 -5.92
N ALA A 305 5.84 -21.53 -5.35
CA ALA A 305 6.56 -20.31 -5.69
C ALA A 305 8.04 -20.37 -5.25
N ASP A 306 8.33 -20.86 -4.04
CA ASP A 306 9.71 -21.06 -3.58
C ASP A 306 10.43 -22.13 -4.42
N ALA A 307 9.77 -23.25 -4.76
CA ALA A 307 10.36 -24.27 -5.63
C ALA A 307 10.80 -23.71 -7.02
N ALA A 308 10.13 -22.66 -7.51
CA ALA A 308 10.47 -21.97 -8.75
C ALA A 308 11.44 -20.78 -8.59
N GLY A 309 11.88 -20.47 -7.36
CA GLY A 309 12.81 -19.36 -7.08
C GLY A 309 12.18 -17.97 -7.02
N LEU A 310 10.84 -17.88 -6.96
CA LEU A 310 10.13 -16.62 -6.81
C LEU A 310 10.27 -16.08 -5.37
N GLN A 311 10.43 -14.77 -5.23
CA GLN A 311 10.22 -14.11 -3.93
C GLN A 311 8.74 -14.21 -3.54
N ILE A 312 8.43 -14.13 -2.24
CA ILE A 312 7.04 -14.25 -1.75
C ILE A 312 6.78 -13.07 -0.82
N ALA A 313 5.71 -12.33 -1.08
CA ALA A 313 5.24 -11.19 -0.30
C ALA A 313 3.84 -11.48 0.26
N LEU A 314 3.74 -11.57 1.58
CA LEU A 314 2.45 -11.77 2.27
C LEU A 314 2.03 -10.46 2.94
N HIS A 315 0.87 -9.93 2.60
CA HIS A 315 0.24 -8.87 3.41
C HIS A 315 -0.34 -9.49 4.66
N ALA A 316 0.06 -8.98 5.82
CA ALA A 316 -0.48 -9.38 7.11
C ALA A 316 -0.43 -8.19 8.09
N ILE A 317 -1.59 -7.69 8.48
CA ILE A 317 -1.71 -6.54 9.41
C ILE A 317 -2.10 -7.00 10.81
N GLY A 318 -3.08 -7.91 10.92
CA GLY A 318 -3.53 -8.50 12.18
C GLY A 318 -2.52 -9.51 12.75
N ASP A 319 -2.50 -9.66 14.07
CA ASP A 319 -1.53 -10.53 14.75
C ASP A 319 -1.73 -12.03 14.42
N GLY A 320 -2.98 -12.46 14.19
CA GLY A 320 -3.30 -13.79 13.67
C GLY A 320 -2.79 -14.02 12.24
N ALA A 321 -3.01 -13.05 11.35
CA ALA A 321 -2.48 -13.09 9.98
C ALA A 321 -0.94 -13.09 9.95
N ILE A 322 -0.30 -12.28 10.81
CA ILE A 322 1.16 -12.19 10.90
C ILE A 322 1.73 -13.53 11.38
N LYS A 323 1.16 -14.14 12.42
CA LYS A 323 1.57 -15.46 12.87
C LYS A 323 1.42 -16.51 11.76
N MET A 324 0.26 -16.57 11.08
CA MET A 324 0.05 -17.50 9.96
C MET A 324 1.07 -17.29 8.84
N ALA A 325 1.37 -16.04 8.49
CA ALA A 325 2.35 -15.70 7.46
C ALA A 325 3.78 -16.13 7.85
N VAL A 326 4.20 -15.96 9.12
CA VAL A 326 5.51 -16.44 9.58
C VAL A 326 5.55 -17.98 9.66
N ASP A 327 4.50 -18.63 10.18
CA ASP A 327 4.39 -20.09 10.27
C ASP A 327 4.50 -20.76 8.88
N VAL A 328 3.82 -20.22 7.87
CA VAL A 328 3.86 -20.73 6.50
C VAL A 328 5.22 -20.48 5.83
N LEU A 329 5.81 -19.30 6.01
CA LEU A 329 7.13 -18.98 5.44
C LEU A 329 8.25 -19.82 6.07
N GLU A 330 8.23 -20.05 7.38
CA GLU A 330 9.18 -20.92 8.09
C GLU A 330 9.12 -22.37 7.58
N LYS A 331 7.91 -22.86 7.28
CA LYS A 331 7.66 -24.25 6.87
C LYS A 331 7.99 -24.53 5.40
N HIS A 332 7.81 -23.56 4.51
CA HIS A 332 7.76 -23.78 3.04
C HIS A 332 8.70 -22.93 2.19
N THR A 333 9.57 -22.09 2.77
CA THR A 333 10.48 -21.24 1.99
C THR A 333 11.96 -21.43 2.29
N THR A 334 12.81 -21.10 1.30
CA THR A 334 14.26 -21.20 1.44
C THR A 334 14.83 -19.92 2.07
N PRO A 335 15.43 -19.97 3.28
CA PRO A 335 15.90 -18.77 3.99
C PRO A 335 16.87 -17.90 3.18
N GLY A 336 16.79 -16.58 3.37
CA GLY A 336 17.69 -15.61 2.74
C GLY A 336 17.35 -15.22 1.29
N ARG A 337 16.33 -15.82 0.66
CA ARG A 337 15.81 -15.39 -0.65
C ARG A 337 15.03 -14.07 -0.64
N ARG A 338 14.99 -13.37 0.50
CA ARG A 338 14.22 -12.13 0.72
C ARG A 338 12.72 -12.34 0.45
N HIS A 339 12.15 -13.41 1.00
CA HIS A 339 10.72 -13.47 1.29
C HIS A 339 10.39 -12.37 2.31
N ARG A 340 9.15 -11.88 2.27
CA ARG A 340 8.77 -10.63 2.90
C ARG A 340 7.33 -10.67 3.41
N ILE A 341 7.11 -10.01 4.54
CA ILE A 341 5.77 -9.73 5.06
C ILE A 341 5.59 -8.21 5.05
N GLU A 342 4.46 -7.78 4.52
CA GLU A 342 4.09 -6.37 4.36
C GLU A 342 3.27 -5.88 5.56
N HIS A 343 3.37 -4.58 5.86
CA HIS A 343 2.62 -3.83 6.87
C HIS A 343 2.99 -4.18 8.32
N LEU A 344 2.82 -5.43 8.76
CA LEU A 344 3.27 -5.95 10.07
C LEU A 344 2.81 -5.13 11.29
N GLU A 345 1.61 -4.57 11.24
CA GLU A 345 1.22 -3.46 12.13
C GLU A 345 0.95 -3.90 13.59
N LEU A 346 0.43 -5.11 13.81
CA LEU A 346 0.14 -5.66 15.14
C LEU A 346 1.03 -6.85 15.56
N ALA A 347 2.24 -6.95 14.99
CA ALA A 347 3.14 -8.08 15.23
C ALA A 347 3.38 -8.42 16.71
N SER A 348 3.27 -9.72 17.04
CA SER A 348 3.53 -10.24 18.39
C SER A 348 5.03 -10.13 18.77
N PRO A 349 5.41 -10.22 20.06
CA PRO A 349 6.82 -10.26 20.48
C PRO A 349 7.58 -11.47 19.93
N GLU A 350 6.88 -12.57 19.72
CA GLU A 350 7.45 -13.82 19.22
C GLU A 350 7.68 -13.71 17.71
N ASP A 351 6.68 -13.29 16.95
CA ASP A 351 6.75 -13.19 15.49
C ASP A 351 7.72 -12.09 15.05
N ALA A 352 7.72 -10.93 15.73
CA ALA A 352 8.70 -9.87 15.48
C ALA A 352 10.15 -10.34 15.68
N LYS A 353 10.41 -11.29 16.60
CA LYS A 353 11.71 -11.95 16.76
C LYS A 353 11.97 -12.97 15.64
N ARG A 354 10.98 -13.82 15.33
CA ARG A 354 11.08 -14.86 14.29
C ARG A 354 11.44 -14.29 12.91
N LEU A 355 11.00 -13.09 12.57
CA LEU A 355 11.43 -12.41 11.33
C LEU A 355 12.97 -12.30 11.21
N GLY A 356 13.66 -12.03 12.32
CA GLY A 356 15.12 -11.99 12.39
C GLY A 356 15.75 -13.37 12.35
N ASP A 357 15.25 -14.31 13.16
CA ASP A 357 15.76 -15.69 13.21
C ASP A 357 15.68 -16.40 11.84
N LEU A 358 14.62 -16.12 11.07
CA LEU A 358 14.33 -16.72 9.76
C LEU A 358 14.92 -15.94 8.57
N ASN A 359 15.57 -14.78 8.82
CA ASN A 359 16.07 -13.87 7.79
C ASN A 359 14.97 -13.46 6.78
N LEU A 360 13.79 -13.15 7.31
CA LEU A 360 12.67 -12.60 6.56
C LEU A 360 12.78 -11.08 6.45
N THR A 361 12.13 -10.52 5.43
CA THR A 361 12.06 -9.07 5.25
C THR A 361 10.81 -8.53 5.94
N ALA A 362 11.00 -7.65 6.92
CA ALA A 362 9.93 -6.79 7.40
C ALA A 362 9.80 -5.62 6.43
N SER A 363 8.75 -5.66 5.59
CA SER A 363 8.38 -4.55 4.73
C SER A 363 7.32 -3.72 5.44
N ILE A 364 7.65 -2.47 5.73
CA ILE A 364 6.93 -1.66 6.71
C ILE A 364 6.59 -0.28 6.17
N GLN A 365 5.46 0.28 6.62
CA GLN A 365 4.95 1.57 6.19
C GLN A 365 4.89 2.53 7.38
N PRO A 366 6.01 3.18 7.76
CA PRO A 366 5.99 4.15 8.85
C PRO A 366 4.98 5.30 8.69
N VAL A 367 4.56 5.66 7.47
CA VAL A 367 3.43 6.58 7.23
C VAL A 367 2.08 6.11 7.77
N HIS A 368 1.85 4.80 7.93
CA HIS A 368 0.64 4.26 8.57
C HIS A 368 0.68 4.52 10.08
N ALA A 369 1.88 4.57 10.67
CA ALA A 369 2.10 4.87 12.08
C ALA A 369 1.90 6.36 12.45
N ASP A 370 1.30 7.18 11.57
CA ASP A 370 1.02 8.60 11.77
C ASP A 370 -0.16 8.78 12.76
N PRO A 371 0.04 9.40 13.95
CA PRO A 371 -1.01 9.52 14.96
C PRO A 371 -2.27 10.28 14.54
N ALA A 372 -2.24 11.04 13.44
CA ALA A 372 -3.41 11.78 12.94
C ALA A 372 -4.46 10.87 12.27
N ILE A 373 -4.07 9.71 11.73
CA ILE A 373 -5.01 8.75 11.13
C ILE A 373 -5.48 7.68 12.12
N LEU A 374 -4.64 7.30 13.09
CA LEU A 374 -4.88 6.24 14.07
C LEU A 374 -5.91 6.57 15.18
N ARG A 375 -6.81 7.52 14.94
CA ARG A 375 -7.76 8.05 15.95
C ARG A 375 -8.85 7.03 16.33
N ALA A 376 -9.24 6.15 15.40
CA ALA A 376 -10.26 5.14 15.64
C ALA A 376 -9.73 3.95 16.45
N TRP A 377 -8.44 3.60 16.31
CA TRP A 377 -7.86 2.36 16.81
C TRP A 377 -8.11 2.05 18.30
N PRO A 378 -8.04 3.01 19.26
CA PRO A 378 -8.38 2.74 20.66
C PRO A 378 -9.83 2.29 20.89
N ARG A 379 -10.76 2.63 19.99
CA ARG A 379 -12.14 2.12 19.97
C ARG A 379 -12.28 0.78 19.23
N LEU A 380 -11.42 0.50 18.26
CA LEU A 380 -11.49 -0.72 17.43
C LEU A 380 -10.80 -1.91 18.10
N ILE A 381 -9.52 -1.76 18.49
CA ILE A 381 -8.70 -2.84 19.06
C ILE A 381 -8.37 -2.65 20.55
N GLY A 382 -8.72 -1.50 21.13
CA GLY A 382 -8.48 -1.19 22.55
C GLY A 382 -7.07 -0.65 22.84
N SER A 383 -6.98 0.23 23.83
CA SER A 383 -5.75 0.98 24.11
C SER A 383 -4.51 0.14 24.46
N GLU A 384 -4.67 -1.09 24.97
CA GLU A 384 -3.54 -1.96 25.29
C GLU A 384 -2.85 -2.48 24.02
N ARG A 385 -3.60 -3.00 23.04
CA ARG A 385 -3.04 -3.42 21.74
C ARG A 385 -2.43 -2.23 20.99
N CYS A 386 -3.05 -1.05 21.07
CA CYS A 386 -2.49 0.19 20.51
C CYS A 386 -1.10 0.58 21.04
N LYS A 387 -0.70 0.21 22.28
CA LYS A 387 0.65 0.52 22.81
C LYS A 387 1.79 -0.19 22.07
N ARG A 388 1.45 -1.27 21.35
CA ARG A 388 2.38 -2.12 20.60
C ARG A 388 2.30 -1.92 19.08
N ALA A 389 1.30 -1.19 18.60
CA ALA A 389 1.10 -0.91 17.17
C ALA A 389 2.36 -0.34 16.49
N PHE A 390 2.69 -0.92 15.34
CA PHE A 390 3.85 -0.65 14.52
C PHE A 390 5.17 -0.88 15.31
N ALA A 391 5.36 -2.09 15.82
CA ALA A 391 6.51 -2.55 16.62
C ALA A 391 7.85 -2.66 15.84
N TYR A 392 7.98 -1.94 14.72
CA TYR A 392 9.05 -2.00 13.72
C TYR A 392 10.48 -1.94 14.26
N ARG A 393 10.68 -1.31 15.41
CA ARG A 393 11.99 -1.23 16.06
C ARG A 393 12.45 -2.60 16.60
N GLU A 394 11.53 -3.42 17.09
CA GLU A 394 11.86 -4.72 17.69
C GLU A 394 12.24 -5.76 16.62
N MET A 395 11.58 -5.73 15.46
CA MET A 395 11.94 -6.55 14.28
C MET A 395 13.40 -6.29 13.86
N ALA A 396 13.81 -5.02 13.86
CA ALA A 396 15.17 -4.61 13.52
C ALA A 396 16.19 -4.89 14.62
N ASP A 397 15.84 -4.70 15.89
CA ASP A 397 16.68 -5.09 17.04
C ASP A 397 16.84 -6.63 17.12
N ALA A 398 15.89 -7.40 16.57
CA ALA A 398 15.99 -8.86 16.37
C ALA A 398 16.76 -9.27 15.10
N GLY A 399 17.08 -8.34 14.20
CA GLY A 399 17.90 -8.58 13.02
C GLY A 399 17.16 -8.92 11.72
N ALA A 400 15.84 -8.70 11.64
CA ALA A 400 15.09 -8.83 10.38
C ALA A 400 15.63 -7.89 9.29
N LEU A 401 15.50 -8.26 8.01
CA LEU A 401 15.84 -7.34 6.91
C LEU A 401 14.74 -6.29 6.80
N MET A 402 15.09 -5.00 6.87
CA MET A 402 14.10 -3.93 6.96
C MET A 402 13.95 -3.19 5.63
N ALA A 403 12.73 -3.20 5.06
CA ALA A 403 12.37 -2.42 3.87
C ALA A 403 11.30 -1.37 4.25
N LEU A 404 11.50 -0.12 3.84
CA LEU A 404 10.55 0.97 4.12
C LEU A 404 9.75 1.28 2.86
N GLY A 405 8.46 0.95 2.90
CA GLY A 405 7.45 1.32 1.93
C GLY A 405 6.62 2.52 2.37
N SER A 406 5.88 3.11 1.43
CA SER A 406 4.80 4.07 1.67
C SER A 406 3.41 3.50 1.42
N ASP A 407 3.28 2.31 0.79
CA ASP A 407 2.01 1.76 0.26
C ASP A 407 1.20 2.79 -0.55
N SER A 408 1.91 3.68 -1.25
CA SER A 408 1.25 4.72 -2.00
C SER A 408 0.42 4.10 -3.15
N PRO A 409 -0.83 4.58 -3.36
CA PRO A 409 -1.37 5.85 -2.87
C PRO A 409 -2.32 5.78 -1.67
N THR A 410 -2.37 4.69 -0.88
CA THR A 410 -3.15 4.67 0.38
C THR A 410 -2.57 5.68 1.38
N ALA A 411 -1.23 5.77 1.45
CA ALA A 411 -0.49 6.70 2.28
C ALA A 411 0.60 7.48 1.50
N PRO A 412 1.21 8.54 2.09
CA PRO A 412 2.07 9.45 1.35
C PRO A 412 3.36 8.84 0.80
N TRP A 413 3.48 8.82 -0.53
CA TRP A 413 4.70 8.51 -1.28
C TRP A 413 5.92 9.35 -0.90
N ALA A 414 5.77 10.54 -0.30
CA ALA A 414 6.88 11.44 -0.07
C ALA A 414 7.85 10.87 0.99
N PRO A 415 9.07 10.46 0.62
CA PRO A 415 9.92 9.61 1.46
C PRO A 415 10.38 10.32 2.74
N LEU A 416 10.46 11.66 2.71
CA LEU A 416 10.80 12.47 3.89
C LEU A 416 9.69 12.46 4.95
N GLN A 417 8.43 12.36 4.57
CA GLN A 417 7.32 12.21 5.51
C GLN A 417 7.39 10.82 6.16
N ASN A 418 7.63 9.79 5.37
CA ASN A 418 7.80 8.42 5.84
C ASN A 418 8.97 8.27 6.84
N VAL A 419 10.15 8.79 6.48
CA VAL A 419 11.32 8.83 7.38
C VAL A 419 11.05 9.68 8.63
N TYR A 420 10.27 10.76 8.53
CA TYR A 420 9.88 11.58 9.69
C TYR A 420 9.03 10.77 10.68
N VAL A 421 7.96 10.09 10.24
CA VAL A 421 7.11 9.30 11.15
C VAL A 421 7.90 8.12 11.74
N ALA A 422 8.72 7.42 10.94
CA ALA A 422 9.63 6.36 11.40
C ALA A 422 10.57 6.80 12.54
N SER A 423 11.07 8.04 12.44
CA SER A 423 12.10 8.58 13.32
C SER A 423 11.55 9.35 14.53
N THR A 424 10.27 9.73 14.52
CA THR A 424 9.70 10.63 15.54
C THR A 424 8.43 10.09 16.20
N ARG A 425 7.68 9.18 15.54
CA ARG A 425 6.30 8.79 15.89
C ARG A 425 5.36 9.98 16.08
N ARG A 426 5.64 11.09 15.39
CA ARG A 426 4.78 12.28 15.29
C ARG A 426 4.07 12.30 13.94
N SER A 427 2.98 13.04 13.84
CA SER A 427 2.28 13.21 12.58
C SER A 427 3.10 14.04 11.59
N ALA A 428 3.21 13.55 10.36
CA ALA A 428 3.68 14.34 9.23
C ALA A 428 2.52 15.08 8.52
N ARG A 429 1.28 14.60 8.73
CA ARG A 429 0.04 15.16 8.16
C ARG A 429 -0.47 16.36 8.97
N GLU A 430 -0.38 16.30 10.29
CA GLU A 430 -0.75 17.37 11.24
C GLU A 430 0.41 17.64 12.22
N PRO A 431 1.43 18.46 11.89
CA PRO A 431 2.62 18.62 12.73
C PRO A 431 2.35 19.18 14.15
N GLU A 432 1.24 19.89 14.33
CA GLU A 432 0.74 20.41 15.62
C GLU A 432 -0.06 19.36 16.43
N TYR A 433 -0.25 18.15 15.90
CA TYR A 433 -0.94 17.06 16.59
C TYR A 433 -0.07 16.46 17.69
N GLU A 434 -0.02 17.15 18.82
CA GLU A 434 0.39 16.54 20.08
C GLU A 434 -0.61 15.43 20.46
N VAL A 435 -0.10 14.27 20.85
CA VAL A 435 -0.89 13.19 21.46
C VAL A 435 -1.26 13.59 22.89
N THR A 436 -2.13 14.59 22.98
CA THR A 436 -2.82 15.00 24.20
C THR A 436 -3.73 13.87 24.65
N GLY A 437 -3.68 13.56 25.95
CA GLY A 437 -4.19 12.30 26.48
C GLY A 437 -5.69 12.27 26.75
N GLU A 438 -6.07 11.22 27.46
CA GLU A 438 -7.27 11.04 28.27
C GLU A 438 -8.09 12.33 28.49
N ARG A 439 -9.35 12.34 28.01
CA ARG A 439 -10.35 13.27 28.54
C ARG A 439 -11.17 12.60 29.63
N GLU A 440 -11.02 13.15 30.83
CA GLU A 440 -11.93 13.06 31.98
C GLU A 440 -11.96 11.76 32.80
N LEU A 441 -10.90 11.53 33.58
CA LEU A 441 -11.02 11.17 35.01
C LEU A 441 -9.95 11.93 35.84
N PRO A 442 -10.13 12.13 37.17
CA PRO A 442 -9.45 13.20 37.90
C PRO A 442 -8.02 12.88 38.37
N THR A 443 -7.06 13.66 37.87
CA THR A 443 -5.79 14.04 38.51
C THR A 443 -5.04 12.99 39.33
N VAL A 444 -4.17 12.22 38.66
CA VAL A 444 -2.90 11.75 39.27
C VAL A 444 -1.74 12.45 38.56
N ARG A 445 -0.73 12.92 39.31
CA ARG A 445 0.40 13.64 38.71
C ARG A 445 1.35 12.67 38.01
N GLY A 446 1.34 12.73 36.67
CA GLY A 446 2.55 12.52 35.88
C GLY A 446 2.69 11.18 35.19
N ASP A 447 1.89 10.95 34.16
CA ASP A 447 2.40 10.25 32.97
C ASP A 447 1.95 10.93 31.67
N ARG A 448 2.60 10.62 30.54
CA ARG A 448 2.40 11.28 29.24
C ARG A 448 2.46 10.31 28.06
N GLY A 449 1.31 10.15 27.39
CA GLY A 449 1.19 9.68 26.00
C GLY A 449 1.08 8.16 25.81
N TRP A 450 0.08 7.74 25.02
CA TRP A 450 -0.22 6.33 24.71
C TRP A 450 0.92 5.60 23.95
N TYR A 451 1.73 6.32 23.16
CA TYR A 451 2.80 5.76 22.31
C TYR A 451 4.11 5.38 23.04
N LYS A 452 4.13 5.39 24.38
CA LYS A 452 5.35 5.24 25.19
C LYS A 452 6.05 3.86 25.06
N GLY A 453 5.35 2.85 24.51
CA GLY A 453 5.89 1.49 24.28
C GLY A 453 6.80 1.39 23.05
N ALA A 454 6.34 1.84 21.89
CA ALA A 454 7.06 1.75 20.63
C ALA A 454 8.18 2.82 20.53
N ARG A 455 9.43 2.40 20.65
CA ARG A 455 10.59 3.28 20.42
C ARG A 455 10.70 3.65 18.93
N PRO A 456 11.18 4.87 18.58
CA PRO A 456 11.45 5.23 17.20
C PRO A 456 12.37 4.22 16.50
N VAL A 457 12.07 3.98 15.22
CA VAL A 457 12.83 3.07 14.35
C VAL A 457 14.27 3.58 14.23
N CYS A 458 14.41 4.85 13.81
CA CYS A 458 15.67 5.58 13.82
C CYS A 458 15.79 6.47 15.07
N SER A 459 16.87 6.30 15.83
CA SER A 459 17.18 7.03 17.06
C SER A 459 18.14 8.20 16.81
N LEU A 460 17.74 9.43 17.17
CA LEU A 460 18.57 10.63 17.07
C LEU A 460 19.19 11.00 18.42
N ARG A 461 20.46 10.68 18.65
CA ARG A 461 21.19 11.09 19.89
C ARG A 461 21.95 12.38 19.68
N ARG A 462 21.87 13.31 20.64
CA ARG A 462 22.76 14.49 20.71
C ARG A 462 24.13 14.07 21.26
N GLY A 463 25.14 14.05 20.41
CA GLY A 463 26.54 13.94 20.85
C GLY A 463 27.12 15.30 21.26
N PRO A 464 28.39 15.36 21.71
CA PRO A 464 29.02 16.60 22.19
C PRO A 464 29.08 17.73 21.14
N GLU A 465 29.19 17.37 19.86
CA GLU A 465 29.40 18.31 18.74
C GLU A 465 28.23 18.36 17.75
N ALA A 466 27.42 17.30 17.67
CA ALA A 466 26.38 17.13 16.66
C ALA A 466 25.35 16.06 17.05
N TRP A 467 24.16 16.15 16.49
CA TRP A 467 23.20 15.04 16.45
C TRP A 467 23.74 13.88 15.60
N ARG A 468 23.50 12.64 16.03
CA ARG A 468 23.89 11.40 15.35
C ARG A 468 22.70 10.45 15.30
N TRP A 469 22.47 9.86 14.13
CA TRP A 469 21.66 8.66 13.97
C TRP A 469 22.49 7.43 14.37
N GLU A 470 21.86 6.43 15.00
CA GLU A 470 22.49 5.12 15.17
C GLU A 470 22.46 4.33 13.84
N ARG A 471 23.54 3.60 13.54
CA ARG A 471 23.71 2.90 12.25
C ARG A 471 22.81 1.66 12.17
N TRP A 472 22.20 1.47 11.01
CA TRP A 472 21.57 0.22 10.60
C TRP A 472 22.40 -0.40 9.45
N PRO A 473 22.66 -1.71 9.44
CA PRO A 473 23.16 -2.40 8.25
C PRO A 473 22.03 -2.50 7.22
N ILE A 474 22.30 -2.09 5.98
CA ILE A 474 21.34 -2.09 4.86
C ILE A 474 20.07 -1.25 5.17
N LEU A 475 20.25 0.09 5.21
CA LEU A 475 19.14 1.02 5.17
C LEU A 475 18.91 1.48 3.72
N SER A 476 17.87 0.93 3.08
CA SER A 476 17.49 1.19 1.68
C SER A 476 16.86 2.59 1.48
N LEU A 477 17.65 3.67 1.59
CA LEU A 477 17.21 5.05 1.34
C LEU A 477 17.90 5.72 0.15
N LEU A 478 17.07 6.34 -0.69
CA LEU A 478 17.30 7.49 -1.60
C LEU A 478 18.72 7.79 -2.12
N THR A 479 18.86 7.73 -3.44
CA THR A 479 20.08 8.07 -4.20
C THR A 479 20.06 9.54 -4.68
N TRP A 480 20.20 10.50 -3.77
CA TRP A 480 20.08 11.93 -4.11
C TRP A 480 21.32 12.50 -4.84
N SER A 481 21.11 13.18 -5.97
CA SER A 481 22.19 13.68 -6.88
C SER A 481 22.21 15.20 -7.07
N GLY A 482 21.63 15.97 -6.14
CA GLY A 482 21.64 17.44 -6.18
C GLY A 482 22.86 18.08 -5.48
N ARG A 483 23.40 19.16 -6.04
CA ARG A 483 24.27 20.10 -5.30
C ARG A 483 23.42 21.21 -4.69
N LEU A 484 23.06 21.09 -3.41
CA LEU A 484 22.54 22.20 -2.61
C LEU A 484 23.57 23.34 -2.56
N ARG A 485 23.34 24.41 -3.31
CA ARG A 485 23.83 25.73 -2.94
C ARG A 485 22.79 26.33 -2.00
N ALA A 486 23.20 26.65 -0.78
CA ALA A 486 22.38 27.42 0.13
C ALA A 486 22.28 28.88 -0.35
N TYR A 487 21.12 29.48 -0.13
CA TYR A 487 20.87 30.92 -0.04
C TYR A 487 20.11 31.15 1.27
#